data_AF-A0A6G1JY71-F1
#
_entry.id   AF-A0A6G1JY71-F1
#
_cell.length_a   1.000
_cell.length_b   1.000
_cell.length_c   1.000
_cell.angle_alpha   90.00
_cell.angle_beta   90.00
_cell.angle_gamma   90.00
#
_symmetry.space_group_name_H-M   'P 1'
#
loop_
_entity.id
_entity.type
_entity.pdbx_description
1 polymer ?
#
loop_
_entity_poly.entity_id
_entity_poly.type
_entity_poly.pdbx_seq_one_letter_code
_entity_poly.pdbx_strand_id
1 'polypeptide(L)'
;MTDRLFVYNRTFGEPPSDLTNAGWESLFPKHGGFFVHPRLAPKRSAFSVFHQIHCLDELRHGFYVLHDQVIAYSNMTSGQAVEKRGLPEHSLGHIRHCIDLLRQSLMCNADLTVELKDEELGGVTGFGTGHRCIDWQGLLEWMQPWEWTDAPPLVEVSHDDDGGI
;
A
#
# COMPACT_ATOMS: atom_id res chain seq x y z
N MET A 1 -1.14 20.82 11.39
CA MET A 1 -1.74 19.91 10.39
C MET A 1 -2.28 20.80 9.27
N THR A 2 -2.06 20.42 8.02
CA THR A 2 -2.55 21.17 6.85
C THR A 2 -3.34 20.21 5.99
N ASP A 3 -4.50 20.66 5.52
CA ASP A 3 -5.34 19.86 4.63
C ASP A 3 -4.61 19.63 3.31
N ARG A 4 -4.71 18.40 2.80
CA ARG A 4 -4.11 18.01 1.52
C ARG A 4 -5.12 17.24 0.71
N LEU A 5 -5.35 17.68 -0.52
CA LEU A 5 -6.09 16.91 -1.50
C LEU A 5 -5.21 15.76 -2.02
N PHE A 6 -5.74 14.54 -1.99
CA PHE A 6 -5.09 13.41 -2.64
C PHE A 6 -5.31 13.49 -4.15
N VAL A 7 -4.22 13.41 -4.89
CA VAL A 7 -4.22 13.42 -6.35
C VAL A 7 -3.51 12.16 -6.80
N TYR A 8 -4.20 11.34 -7.60
CA TYR A 8 -3.63 10.09 -8.07
C TYR A 8 -2.36 10.35 -8.89
N ASN A 9 -1.25 9.76 -8.44
CA ASN A 9 0.03 9.78 -9.12
C ASN A 9 0.38 8.37 -9.59
N ARG A 10 0.20 8.14 -10.89
CA ARG A 10 0.44 6.84 -11.54
C ARG A 10 1.84 6.31 -11.27
N THR A 11 2.87 7.16 -11.19
CA THR A 11 4.26 6.73 -10.98
C THR A 11 4.43 5.79 -9.78
N PHE A 12 3.62 5.94 -8.72
CA PHE A 12 3.73 5.10 -7.53
C PHE A 12 2.99 3.76 -7.64
N GLY A 13 2.03 3.62 -8.57
CA GLY A 13 1.28 2.39 -8.79
C GLY A 13 1.85 1.49 -9.88
N GLU A 14 2.64 2.03 -10.81
CA GLU A 14 3.16 1.34 -12.00
C GLU A 14 4.27 0.30 -11.71
N PRO A 15 4.60 -0.59 -12.68
CA PRO A 15 5.65 -1.60 -12.54
C PRO A 15 7.01 -1.03 -12.10
N PRO A 16 7.87 -1.82 -11.42
CA PRO A 16 9.24 -1.44 -11.13
C PRO A 16 10.03 -1.06 -12.38
N SER A 17 10.64 0.11 -12.34
CA SER A 17 11.47 0.70 -13.38
C SER A 17 12.38 1.75 -12.73
N ASP A 18 13.41 2.23 -13.44
CA ASP A 18 14.28 3.29 -12.92
C ASP A 18 13.48 4.52 -12.45
N LEU A 19 12.45 4.91 -13.21
CA LEU A 19 11.60 6.07 -12.89
C LEU A 19 10.73 5.82 -11.65
N THR A 20 10.04 4.68 -11.60
CA THR A 20 9.09 4.38 -10.52
C THR A 20 9.83 4.08 -9.22
N ASN A 21 10.95 3.36 -9.28
CA ASN A 21 11.81 3.07 -8.13
C ASN A 21 12.44 4.35 -7.58
N ALA A 22 12.96 5.24 -8.43
CA ALA A 22 13.44 6.56 -7.99
C ALA A 22 12.32 7.40 -7.33
N GLY A 23 11.08 7.26 -7.81
CA GLY A 23 9.90 7.85 -7.18
C GLY A 23 9.72 7.38 -5.74
N TRP A 24 9.74 6.06 -5.50
CA TRP A 24 9.65 5.47 -4.16
C TRP A 24 10.84 5.83 -3.27
N GLU A 25 12.06 5.76 -3.78
CA GLU A 25 13.28 6.15 -3.06
C GLU A 25 13.23 7.61 -2.59
N SER A 26 12.65 8.51 -3.40
CA SER A 26 12.53 9.94 -3.06
C SER A 26 11.67 10.23 -1.83
N LEU A 27 10.86 9.26 -1.38
CA LEU A 27 10.03 9.39 -0.17
C LEU A 27 10.84 9.24 1.12
N PHE A 28 12.05 8.66 1.03
CA PHE A 28 12.86 8.35 2.20
C PHE A 28 13.91 9.44 2.46
N PRO A 29 14.16 9.78 3.74
CA PRO A 29 15.37 10.50 4.10
C PRO A 29 16.63 9.72 3.68
N LYS A 30 17.77 10.41 3.60
CA LYS A 30 19.08 9.88 3.17
C LYS A 30 19.47 8.50 3.74
N HIS A 31 18.98 8.16 4.93
CA HIS A 31 19.29 6.91 5.62
C HIS A 31 18.11 5.92 5.66
N GLY A 32 17.20 5.96 4.69
CA GLY A 32 16.07 5.03 4.60
C GLY A 32 15.06 5.21 5.74
N GLY A 33 14.95 6.42 6.30
CA GLY A 33 14.11 6.70 7.47
C GLY A 33 14.74 6.36 8.83
N PHE A 34 15.93 5.76 8.87
CA PHE A 34 16.63 5.51 10.13
C PHE A 34 17.29 6.78 10.69
N PHE A 35 17.19 6.95 12.01
CA PHE A 35 17.76 8.07 12.74
C PHE A 35 18.25 7.67 14.14
N VAL A 36 19.00 8.58 14.77
CA VAL A 36 19.37 8.54 16.18
C VAL A 36 19.04 9.91 16.77
N HIS A 37 18.36 9.95 17.91
CA HIS A 37 18.00 11.19 18.58
C HIS A 37 18.17 11.05 20.10
N PRO A 38 18.90 11.95 20.78
CA PRO A 38 19.38 11.75 22.16
C PRO A 38 18.27 11.51 23.20
N ARG A 39 17.05 11.99 22.96
CA ARG A 39 15.91 11.83 23.88
C ARG A 39 14.81 10.92 23.36
N LEU A 40 14.67 10.77 22.05
CA LEU A 40 13.52 10.11 21.42
C LEU A 40 13.89 8.69 20.98
N ALA A 41 15.09 8.53 20.43
CA ALA A 41 15.63 7.28 19.93
C ALA A 41 17.14 7.23 20.20
N PRO A 42 17.57 6.90 21.43
CA PRO A 42 19.01 6.88 21.78
C PRO A 42 19.82 5.83 21.01
N LYS A 43 19.13 4.87 20.40
CA LYS A 43 19.69 3.86 19.49
C LYS A 43 19.16 4.09 18.08
N ARG A 44 19.78 3.44 17.09
CA ARG A 44 19.32 3.52 15.69
C ARG A 44 17.89 3.00 15.61
N SER A 45 16.98 3.82 15.09
CA SER A 45 15.55 3.53 15.02
C SER A 45 14.95 4.15 13.78
N ALA A 46 13.73 3.76 13.42
CA ALA A 46 12.96 4.40 12.37
C ALA A 46 11.58 4.81 12.91
N PHE A 47 10.93 5.77 12.25
CA PHE A 47 9.50 5.97 12.46
C PHE A 47 8.74 4.90 11.68
N SER A 48 7.67 4.35 12.27
CA SER A 48 6.89 3.27 11.68
C SER A 48 6.38 3.59 10.27
N VAL A 49 6.01 4.85 9.99
CA VAL A 49 5.60 5.28 8.65
C VAL A 49 6.61 4.95 7.54
N PHE A 50 7.92 5.04 7.81
CA PHE A 50 8.93 4.69 6.79
C PHE A 50 9.00 3.19 6.57
N HIS A 51 8.84 2.40 7.63
CA HIS A 51 8.72 0.95 7.50
C HIS A 51 7.45 0.57 6.73
N GLN A 52 6.31 1.20 7.02
CA GLN A 52 5.04 0.97 6.33
C GLN A 52 5.11 1.32 4.84
N ILE A 53 5.75 2.45 4.48
CA ILE A 53 5.98 2.83 3.08
C ILE A 53 6.90 1.83 2.38
N HIS A 54 7.97 1.37 3.05
CA HIS A 54 8.87 0.33 2.51
C HIS A 54 8.11 -0.97 2.24
N CYS A 55 7.31 -1.44 3.20
CA CYS A 55 6.49 -2.63 3.02
C CYS A 55 5.49 -2.49 1.85
N LEU A 56 4.90 -1.30 1.67
CA LEU A 56 3.98 -1.06 0.56
C LEU A 56 4.69 -1.13 -0.80
N ASP A 57 5.92 -0.65 -0.91
CA ASP A 57 6.73 -0.79 -2.12
C ASP A 57 7.15 -2.25 -2.36
N GLU A 58 7.53 -2.98 -1.33
CA GLU A 58 7.82 -4.42 -1.43
C GLU A 58 6.60 -5.21 -1.93
N LEU A 59 5.39 -4.86 -1.47
CA LEU A 59 4.15 -5.45 -1.98
C LEU A 59 3.92 -5.11 -3.46
N ARG A 60 4.22 -3.88 -3.90
CA ARG A 60 4.17 -3.50 -5.32
C ARG A 60 5.14 -4.35 -6.14
N HIS A 61 6.38 -4.51 -5.69
CA HIS A 61 7.37 -5.37 -6.35
C HIS A 61 6.89 -6.81 -6.45
N GLY A 62 6.44 -7.40 -5.33
CA GLY A 62 5.92 -8.77 -5.29
C GLY A 62 4.73 -8.98 -6.21
N PHE A 63 3.80 -8.01 -6.27
CA PHE A 63 2.66 -8.04 -7.18
C PHE A 63 3.11 -8.15 -8.65
N TYR A 64 4.04 -7.30 -9.08
CA TYR A 64 4.48 -7.30 -10.48
C TYR A 64 5.31 -8.54 -10.86
N VAL A 65 6.14 -9.06 -9.94
CA VAL A 65 6.82 -10.34 -10.16
C VAL A 65 5.82 -11.47 -10.42
N LEU A 66 4.77 -11.56 -9.61
CA LEU A 66 3.74 -12.60 -9.77
C LEU A 66 2.88 -12.37 -11.02
N HIS A 67 2.50 -11.13 -11.29
CA HIS A 67 1.77 -10.73 -12.49
C HIS A 67 2.51 -11.19 -13.76
N ASP A 68 3.80 -10.84 -13.87
CA ASP A 68 4.60 -11.14 -15.05
C ASP A 68 4.83 -12.65 -15.21
N GLN A 69 4.95 -13.41 -14.12
CA GLN A 69 5.02 -14.87 -14.16
C GLN A 69 3.72 -15.50 -14.67
N VAL A 70 2.56 -14.98 -14.26
CA VAL A 70 1.25 -15.45 -14.75
C VAL A 70 1.12 -15.18 -16.25
N ILE A 71 1.52 -13.99 -16.72
CA ILE A 71 1.50 -13.62 -18.14
C ILE A 71 2.52 -14.44 -18.97
N ALA A 72 3.70 -14.74 -18.42
CA ALA A 72 4.67 -15.60 -19.10
C ALA A 72 4.13 -17.03 -19.23
N TYR A 73 3.55 -17.57 -18.15
CA TYR A 73 2.96 -18.90 -18.13
C TYR A 73 1.77 -19.04 -19.10
N SER A 74 0.93 -18.00 -19.19
CA SER A 74 -0.21 -17.97 -20.13
C SER A 74 0.23 -18.11 -21.58
N ASN A 75 1.27 -17.38 -21.96
CA ASN A 75 1.78 -17.38 -23.32
C ASN A 75 2.38 -18.75 -23.71
N MET A 76 2.90 -19.50 -22.73
CA MET A 76 3.46 -20.84 -22.96
C MET A 76 2.41 -21.95 -23.03
N THR A 77 1.21 -21.78 -22.48
CA THR A 77 0.21 -22.85 -22.30
C THR A 77 -1.04 -22.73 -23.16
N SER A 78 -1.00 -21.94 -24.24
CA SER A 78 -2.08 -21.82 -25.24
C SER A 78 -3.44 -21.37 -24.67
N GLY A 79 -3.44 -20.39 -23.75
CA GLY A 79 -4.65 -19.63 -23.41
C GLY A 79 -5.66 -20.28 -22.45
N GLN A 80 -5.68 -21.61 -22.30
CA GLN A 80 -6.69 -22.28 -21.44
C GLN A 80 -6.48 -22.07 -19.94
N ALA A 81 -5.25 -21.80 -19.50
CA ALA A 81 -4.95 -21.55 -18.09
C ALA A 81 -5.21 -20.08 -17.66
N VAL A 82 -5.47 -19.18 -18.61
CA VAL A 82 -5.47 -17.72 -18.44
C VAL A 82 -6.80 -17.21 -17.89
N GLU A 83 -7.91 -17.69 -18.43
CA GLU A 83 -9.26 -17.30 -17.96
C GLU A 83 -9.45 -17.52 -16.46
N LYS A 84 -8.72 -18.47 -15.86
CA LYS A 84 -8.86 -18.79 -14.43
C LYS A 84 -7.83 -18.11 -13.53
N ARG A 85 -6.80 -17.45 -14.06
CA ARG A 85 -5.66 -16.95 -13.26
C ARG A 85 -5.13 -15.57 -13.65
N GLY A 86 -5.46 -15.06 -14.84
CA GLY A 86 -5.14 -13.69 -15.23
C GLY A 86 -6.02 -12.69 -14.47
N LEU A 87 -5.44 -11.56 -14.06
CA LEU A 87 -6.22 -10.46 -13.50
C LEU A 87 -6.82 -9.62 -14.64
N PRO A 88 -8.13 -9.32 -14.62
CA PRO A 88 -8.73 -8.38 -15.55
C PRO A 88 -8.04 -7.00 -15.49
N GLU A 89 -8.00 -6.25 -16.61
CA GLU A 89 -7.36 -4.91 -16.65
C GLU A 89 -7.97 -3.95 -15.62
N HIS A 90 -9.28 -4.03 -15.39
CA HIS A 90 -9.96 -3.29 -14.33
C HIS A 90 -9.35 -3.57 -12.94
N SER A 91 -9.03 -4.82 -12.64
CA SER A 91 -8.37 -5.21 -11.39
C SER A 91 -6.94 -4.67 -11.30
N LEU A 92 -6.20 -4.62 -12.41
CA LEU A 92 -4.88 -4.00 -12.47
C LEU A 92 -4.96 -2.49 -12.21
N GLY A 93 -5.91 -1.80 -12.84
CA GLY A 93 -6.19 -0.39 -12.60
C GLY A 93 -6.47 -0.09 -11.14
N HIS A 94 -7.29 -0.92 -10.50
CA HIS A 94 -7.58 -0.81 -9.07
C HIS A 94 -6.35 -1.03 -8.20
N ILE A 95 -5.53 -2.06 -8.47
CA ILE A 95 -4.32 -2.31 -7.67
C ILE A 95 -3.36 -1.11 -7.76
N ARG A 96 -3.10 -0.59 -8.96
CA ARG A 96 -2.25 0.60 -9.16
C ARG A 96 -2.78 1.82 -8.40
N HIS A 97 -4.09 2.07 -8.48
CA HIS A 97 -4.74 3.15 -7.75
C HIS A 97 -4.67 2.97 -6.23
N CYS A 98 -4.94 1.76 -5.72
CA CYS A 98 -4.88 1.42 -4.30
C CYS A 98 -3.49 1.62 -3.71
N ILE A 99 -2.44 1.24 -4.44
CA ILE A 99 -1.04 1.43 -4.00
C ILE A 99 -0.77 2.92 -3.76
N ASP A 100 -1.10 3.79 -4.71
CA ASP A 100 -0.86 5.22 -4.53
C ASP A 100 -1.77 5.86 -3.47
N LEU A 101 -3.03 5.41 -3.38
CA LEU A 101 -3.95 5.85 -2.32
C LEU A 101 -3.42 5.51 -0.93
N LEU A 102 -2.97 4.27 -0.71
CA LEU A 102 -2.39 3.83 0.55
C LEU A 102 -1.11 4.60 0.88
N ARG A 103 -0.23 4.80 -0.11
CA ARG A 103 0.98 5.63 0.05
C ARG A 103 0.63 7.04 0.54
N GLN A 104 -0.35 7.69 -0.09
CA GLN A 104 -0.80 9.02 0.33
C GLN A 104 -1.42 9.02 1.73
N SER A 105 -2.21 7.98 2.05
CA SER A 105 -2.80 7.80 3.38
C SER A 105 -1.73 7.64 4.47
N LEU A 106 -0.71 6.81 4.24
CA LEU A 106 0.42 6.63 5.15
C LEU A 106 1.19 7.93 5.38
N MET A 107 1.40 8.74 4.34
CA MET A 107 2.07 10.04 4.48
C MET A 107 1.19 11.07 5.19
N CYS A 108 -0.14 11.01 5.02
CA CYS A 108 -1.08 11.92 5.65
C CYS A 108 -1.28 11.61 7.14
N ASN A 109 -1.34 10.32 7.47
CA ASN A 109 -1.53 9.81 8.83
C ASN A 109 -0.26 9.08 9.29
N ALA A 110 0.88 9.77 9.19
CA ALA A 110 2.19 9.19 9.47
C ALA A 110 2.27 8.65 10.89
N ASP A 111 2.47 7.35 11.01
CA ASP A 111 2.74 6.70 12.28
C ASP A 111 4.16 7.03 12.78
N LEU A 112 4.22 7.90 13.80
CA LEU A 112 5.46 8.37 14.42
C LEU A 112 5.93 7.47 15.57
N THR A 113 5.41 6.25 15.68
CA THR A 113 5.92 5.24 16.61
C THR A 113 7.39 4.95 16.29
N VAL A 114 8.24 4.94 17.32
CA VAL A 114 9.68 4.71 17.18
C VAL A 114 9.97 3.22 17.24
N GLU A 115 10.40 2.65 16.12
CA GLU A 115 10.78 1.25 16.02
C GLU A 115 12.29 1.11 16.18
N LEU A 116 12.73 0.35 17.19
CA LEU A 116 14.14 0.06 17.39
C LEU A 116 14.65 -0.85 16.27
N LYS A 117 15.79 -0.47 15.67
CA LYS A 117 16.45 -1.32 14.69
C LYS A 117 16.89 -2.63 15.35
N ASP A 118 16.48 -3.73 14.75
CA ASP A 118 17.02 -5.04 15.03
C ASP A 118 18.34 -5.22 14.28
N GLU A 119 19.43 -5.44 15.01
CA GLU A 119 20.77 -5.53 14.40
C GLU A 119 21.01 -6.89 13.72
N GLU A 120 20.30 -7.94 14.12
CA GLU A 120 20.41 -9.27 13.49
C GLU A 120 19.63 -9.32 12.18
N LEU A 121 18.42 -8.76 12.16
CA LEU A 121 17.58 -8.67 10.96
C LEU A 121 18.02 -7.54 10.00
N GLY A 122 18.78 -6.56 10.50
CA GLY A 122 19.22 -5.40 9.73
C GLY A 122 18.12 -4.36 9.48
N GLY A 123 16.93 -4.53 10.05
CA GLY A 123 15.74 -3.71 9.80
C GLY A 123 14.93 -3.44 11.06
N VAL A 124 13.64 -3.16 10.89
CA VAL A 124 12.65 -3.05 11.97
C VAL A 124 11.52 -4.04 11.68
N THR A 125 10.81 -4.49 12.72
CA THR A 125 9.76 -5.51 12.55
C THR A 125 8.35 -4.92 12.53
N GLY A 126 8.14 -3.69 13.00
CA GLY A 126 6.79 -3.14 13.18
C GLY A 126 5.99 -3.75 14.33
N PHE A 127 6.56 -4.71 15.07
CA PHE A 127 5.86 -5.45 16.11
C PHE A 127 6.54 -5.33 17.47
N GLY A 128 5.76 -5.47 18.54
CA GLY A 128 6.26 -5.39 19.92
C GLY A 128 6.50 -3.97 20.45
N THR A 129 6.16 -2.94 19.66
CA THR A 129 6.16 -1.53 20.09
C THR A 129 4.72 -1.01 20.12
N GLY A 130 4.40 -0.12 21.07
CA GLY A 130 3.06 0.44 21.19
C GLY A 130 2.80 1.55 20.16
N HIS A 131 1.77 1.37 19.34
CA HIS A 131 1.29 2.37 18.38
C HIS A 131 0.17 3.22 18.96
N ARG A 132 -0.04 4.42 18.42
CA ARG A 132 -1.21 5.25 18.72
C ARG A 132 -2.27 5.07 17.64
N CYS A 133 -3.24 4.22 17.91
CA CYS A 133 -4.31 3.91 16.99
C CYS A 133 -5.59 4.69 17.30
N ILE A 134 -6.46 4.82 16.29
CA ILE A 134 -7.87 5.13 16.53
C ILE A 134 -8.54 3.98 17.28
N ASP A 135 -9.57 4.27 18.06
CA ASP A 135 -10.45 3.23 18.59
C ASP A 135 -11.28 2.64 17.44
N TRP A 136 -10.81 1.51 16.90
CA TRP A 136 -11.44 0.84 15.78
C TRP A 136 -12.86 0.37 16.12
N GLN A 137 -13.06 -0.16 17.33
CA GLN A 137 -14.36 -0.64 17.75
C GLN A 137 -15.35 0.53 17.91
N GLY A 138 -14.90 1.62 18.54
CA GLY A 138 -15.69 2.84 18.65
C GLY A 138 -16.07 3.44 17.28
N LEU A 139 -15.18 3.34 16.28
CA LEU A 139 -15.50 3.75 14.89
C LEU A 139 -16.61 2.88 14.29
N LEU A 140 -16.51 1.54 14.42
CA LEU A 140 -17.54 0.63 13.90
C LEU A 140 -18.90 0.85 14.57
N GLU A 141 -18.91 1.01 15.89
CA GLU A 141 -20.12 1.31 16.66
C GLU A 141 -20.74 2.64 16.27
N TRP A 142 -19.91 3.66 16.01
CA TRP A 142 -20.37 4.94 15.51
C TRP A 142 -20.98 4.84 14.10
N MET A 143 -20.43 3.99 13.23
CA MET A 143 -20.93 3.78 11.86
C MET A 143 -22.25 3.01 11.82
N GLN A 144 -22.45 2.03 12.71
CA GLN A 144 -23.56 1.08 12.67
C GLN A 144 -24.97 1.70 12.46
N PRO A 145 -25.37 2.81 13.12
CA PRO A 145 -26.70 3.41 12.91
C PRO A 145 -26.89 4.00 11.50
N TRP A 146 -25.80 4.31 10.80
CA TRP A 146 -25.80 4.95 9.48
C TRP A 146 -25.68 3.97 8.33
N GLU A 147 -25.32 2.72 8.58
CA GLU A 147 -25.24 1.67 7.54
C GLU A 147 -26.62 1.31 6.95
N TRP A 148 -27.71 1.67 7.65
CA TRP A 148 -29.08 1.33 7.27
C TRP A 148 -29.92 2.52 6.79
N THR A 149 -29.42 3.76 6.90
CA THR A 149 -30.18 4.96 6.54
C THR A 149 -29.67 5.56 5.23
N ASP A 150 -30.49 5.42 4.18
CA ASP A 150 -30.35 6.06 2.87
C ASP A 150 -29.15 5.70 1.97
N ALA A 151 -28.31 4.73 2.34
CA ALA A 151 -27.38 4.12 1.38
C ALA A 151 -28.20 3.32 0.35
N PRO A 152 -28.13 3.63 -0.96
CA PRO A 152 -28.69 2.75 -1.98
C PRO A 152 -28.14 1.34 -1.72
N PRO A 153 -28.96 0.27 -1.80
CA PRO A 153 -28.43 -1.09 -1.73
C PRO A 153 -27.24 -1.15 -2.68
N LEU A 154 -26.12 -1.75 -2.23
CA LEU A 154 -24.95 -1.96 -3.07
C LEU A 154 -25.48 -2.47 -4.39
N VAL A 155 -25.40 -1.65 -5.44
CA VAL A 155 -25.61 -2.15 -6.79
C VAL A 155 -24.57 -3.25 -6.84
N GLU A 156 -25.01 -4.51 -6.95
CA GLU A 156 -24.09 -5.60 -7.19
C GLU A 156 -23.18 -5.08 -8.29
N VAL A 157 -21.89 -4.92 -7.99
CA VAL A 157 -20.93 -4.51 -9.02
C VAL A 157 -20.92 -5.71 -9.95
N SER A 158 -21.80 -5.69 -10.94
CA SER A 158 -21.86 -6.66 -12.00
C SER A 158 -20.50 -6.57 -12.65
N HIS A 159 -19.69 -7.60 -12.44
CA HIS A 159 -18.46 -7.82 -13.20
C HIS A 159 -18.82 -8.28 -14.63
N ASP A 160 -20.03 -7.96 -15.10
CA ASP A 160 -20.54 -8.31 -16.41
C ASP A 160 -19.94 -7.34 -17.42
N ASP A 161 -18.95 -7.89 -18.10
CA ASP A 161 -18.61 -7.67 -19.51
C ASP A 161 -19.60 -6.78 -20.27
N ASP A 162 -19.19 -5.56 -20.58
CA ASP A 162 -19.64 -4.92 -21.81
C ASP A 162 -18.45 -4.28 -22.52
N GLY A 163 -17.86 -5.09 -23.40
CA GLY A 163 -17.08 -4.60 -24.51
C GLY A 163 -18.01 -4.04 -25.59
N GLY A 164 -17.75 -2.79 -26.00
CA GLY A 164 -18.37 -2.11 -27.14
C GLY A 164 -18.76 -0.68 -26.75
N ILE A 165 -18.27 0.40 -27.37
CA ILE A 165 -17.89 0.65 -28.78
C ILE A 165 -16.60 1.48 -28.83
#